data_AF-A0AAN5S0X2-F1
#
_entry.id   AF-A0AAN5S0X2-F1
#
_cell.length_a   1.000
_cell.length_b   1.000
_cell.length_c   1.000
_cell.angle_alpha   90.00
_cell.angle_beta   90.00
_cell.angle_gamma   90.00
#
_symmetry.space_group_name_H-M   'P 1'
#
loop_
_entity.id
_entity.type
_entity.pdbx_description
1 polymer ?
#
loop_
_entity_poly.entity_id
_entity_poly.type
_entity_poly.pdbx_seq_one_letter_code
_entity_poly.pdbx_strand_id
1 'polypeptide(L)'
;MGKFFIKMGVTSCWLVKKGLREEDKKSIALSMMFYISTLFETHQGRFLFSGLLGSDSGFSGEDLISNLLGFYSVIEPRDYWSLIKPVPTETALRIWDHYGPVGKYKNRELRPWIFPDPQESPNAVPFKKNLPHYMNTIQPFNSYERDIVIKLNVTDSWYGDWGFRKWNPFADK
;
A
#
# COMPACT_ATOMS: atom_id res chain seq x y z
N MET A 1 11.65 36.13 -0.87
CA MET A 1 10.56 35.21 -0.48
C MET A 1 11.09 33.79 -0.50
N GLY A 2 11.33 33.20 0.69
CA GLY A 2 11.81 31.82 0.79
C GLY A 2 10.70 30.84 0.43
N LYS A 3 10.94 29.95 -0.54
CA LYS A 3 10.07 28.80 -0.79
C LYS A 3 10.15 27.89 0.45
N PHE A 4 9.12 27.91 1.29
CA PHE A 4 8.93 26.87 2.30
C PHE A 4 8.64 25.56 1.57
N PHE A 5 9.63 24.68 1.47
CA PHE A 5 9.40 23.30 1.07
C PHE A 5 8.82 22.58 2.29
N ILE A 6 7.50 22.42 2.34
CA ILE A 6 6.88 21.50 3.30
C ILE A 6 7.24 20.09 2.84
N LYS A 7 8.19 19.46 3.54
CA LYS A 7 8.51 18.05 3.33
C LYS A 7 7.41 17.22 4.00
N MET A 8 6.32 16.97 3.27
CA MET A 8 5.23 16.12 3.73
C MET A 8 5.66 14.66 3.69
N GLY A 9 5.42 13.92 4.77
CA GLY A 9 5.79 12.52 4.83
C GLY A 9 5.44 11.89 6.17
N VAL A 10 5.20 10.58 6.11
CA VAL A 10 5.05 9.74 7.30
C VAL A 10 6.35 8.97 7.48
N THR A 11 6.92 9.04 8.67
CA THR A 11 8.09 8.23 9.05
C THR A 11 7.76 7.45 10.31
N SER A 12 8.31 6.25 10.41
CA SER A 12 8.15 5.37 11.55
C SER A 12 9.50 4.78 11.90
N CYS A 13 9.72 4.52 13.18
CA CYS A 13 10.96 3.95 13.69
C CYS A 13 10.67 2.61 14.39
N TRP A 14 11.50 1.61 14.12
CA TRP A 14 11.37 0.27 14.66
C TRP A 14 12.73 -0.29 15.09
N LEU A 15 12.73 -1.03 16.19
CA LEU A 15 13.82 -1.90 16.59
C LEU A 15 13.49 -3.32 16.13
N VAL A 16 14.41 -3.93 15.39
CA VAL A 16 14.29 -5.30 14.91
C VAL A 16 15.41 -6.13 15.52
N LYS A 17 15.06 -7.26 16.14
CA LYS A 17 16.03 -8.17 16.76
C LYS A 17 17.05 -8.66 15.74
N LYS A 18 18.32 -8.72 16.13
CA LYS A 18 19.39 -9.28 15.28
C LYS A 18 19.29 -10.82 15.24
N GLY A 19 19.75 -11.43 14.14
CA GLY A 19 19.87 -12.89 14.04
C GLY A 19 18.59 -13.61 13.60
N LEU A 20 17.58 -12.87 13.14
CA LEU A 20 16.36 -13.46 12.59
C LEU A 20 16.61 -14.22 11.30
N ARG A 21 15.75 -15.23 11.04
CA ARG A 21 15.75 -15.97 9.78
C ARG A 21 15.38 -15.02 8.63
N GLU A 22 15.80 -15.37 7.42
CA GLU A 22 15.53 -14.55 6.24
C GLU A 22 14.02 -14.38 5.99
N GLU A 23 13.24 -15.45 6.16
CA GLU A 23 11.79 -15.43 6.04
C GLU A 23 11.13 -14.45 7.02
N ASP A 24 11.59 -14.42 8.27
CA ASP A 24 11.09 -13.50 9.29
C ASP A 24 11.43 -12.06 8.92
N LYS A 25 12.65 -11.80 8.42
CA LYS A 25 13.05 -10.46 7.95
C LYS A 25 12.18 -9.98 6.78
N LYS A 26 11.91 -10.85 5.80
CA LYS A 26 11.04 -10.54 4.65
C LYS A 26 9.62 -10.23 5.12
N SER A 27 9.09 -11.05 6.01
CA SER A 27 7.75 -10.88 6.58
C SER A 27 7.63 -9.56 7.38
N ILE A 28 8.66 -9.22 8.17
CA ILE A 28 8.73 -7.97 8.94
C ILE A 28 8.78 -6.77 7.99
N ALA A 29 9.64 -6.82 6.97
CA ALA A 29 9.76 -5.77 5.97
C ALA A 29 8.43 -5.54 5.23
N LEU A 30 7.73 -6.62 4.85
CA LEU A 30 6.40 -6.56 4.24
C LEU A 30 5.39 -5.87 5.17
N SER A 31 5.35 -6.27 6.44
CA SER A 31 4.48 -5.64 7.44
C SER A 31 4.77 -4.16 7.65
N MET A 32 6.05 -3.75 7.65
CA MET A 32 6.44 -2.34 7.76
C MET A 32 6.02 -1.54 6.53
N MET A 33 6.22 -2.07 5.30
CA MET A 33 5.79 -1.42 4.06
C MET A 33 4.28 -1.24 4.01
N PHE A 34 3.53 -2.29 4.34
CA PHE A 34 2.07 -2.24 4.43
C PHE A 34 1.60 -1.20 5.46
N TYR A 35 2.26 -1.15 6.63
CA TYR A 35 1.94 -0.16 7.65
C TYR A 35 2.15 1.27 7.18
N ILE A 36 3.32 1.57 6.61
CA ILE A 36 3.63 2.92 6.13
C ILE A 36 2.67 3.34 5.02
N SER A 37 2.32 2.42 4.12
CA SER A 37 1.38 2.69 3.02
C SER A 37 0.00 3.10 3.56
N THR A 38 -0.52 2.38 4.57
CA THR A 38 -1.83 2.70 5.18
C THR A 38 -1.82 3.99 6.01
N LEU A 39 -0.71 4.28 6.69
CA LEU A 39 -0.54 5.57 7.37
C LEU A 39 -0.45 6.73 6.38
N PHE A 40 0.29 6.57 5.29
CA PHE A 40 0.45 7.60 4.26
C PHE A 40 -0.88 7.92 3.58
N GLU A 41 -1.71 6.91 3.29
CA GLU A 41 -3.09 7.12 2.82
C GLU A 41 -3.91 7.95 3.82
N THR A 42 -3.84 7.61 5.11
CA THR A 42 -4.56 8.34 6.16
C THR A 42 -4.08 9.79 6.25
N HIS A 43 -2.78 10.01 6.09
CA HIS A 43 -2.15 11.34 6.08
C HIS A 43 -2.63 12.19 4.90
N GLN A 44 -2.61 11.65 3.68
CA GLN A 44 -3.12 12.33 2.49
C GLN A 44 -4.62 12.60 2.61
N GLY A 45 -5.40 11.64 3.12
CA GLY A 45 -6.83 11.84 3.39
C GLY A 45 -7.06 13.05 4.30
N ARG A 46 -6.35 13.14 5.43
CA ARG A 46 -6.50 14.25 6.39
C ARG A 46 -6.11 15.62 5.80
N PHE A 47 -5.07 15.67 4.96
CA PHE A 47 -4.68 16.87 4.22
C PHE A 47 -5.78 17.33 3.25
N LEU A 48 -6.44 16.39 2.57
CA LEU A 48 -7.56 16.70 1.67
C LEU A 48 -8.83 17.09 2.43
N PHE A 49 -9.06 16.54 3.63
CA PHE A 49 -10.17 16.93 4.51
C PHE A 49 -9.98 18.29 5.19
N SER A 50 -8.78 18.89 5.24
CA SER A 50 -8.56 20.22 5.84
C SER A 50 -8.92 21.40 4.92
N GLY A 51 -9.63 21.16 3.81
CA GLY A 51 -10.42 22.18 3.11
C GLY A 51 -9.68 23.10 2.13
N LEU A 52 -8.38 22.92 1.90
CA LEU A 52 -7.60 23.82 1.03
C LEU A 52 -7.47 23.34 -0.43
N LEU A 53 -7.58 22.03 -0.69
CA LEU A 53 -7.41 21.43 -2.01
C LEU A 53 -8.38 20.25 -2.16
N GLY A 54 -9.60 20.52 -2.64
CA GLY A 54 -10.63 19.51 -2.91
C GLY A 54 -10.32 18.64 -4.14
N SER A 55 -9.13 18.03 -4.20
CA SER A 55 -8.75 17.10 -5.27
C SER A 55 -8.93 15.66 -4.81
N ASP A 56 -9.53 14.82 -5.66
CA ASP A 56 -9.67 13.35 -5.46
C ASP A 56 -8.32 12.59 -5.43
N SER A 57 -7.19 13.30 -5.27
CA SER A 57 -5.81 12.81 -5.34
C SER A 57 -5.35 11.99 -4.14
N GLY A 58 -6.27 11.43 -3.36
CA GLY A 58 -5.95 10.50 -2.28
C GLY A 58 -5.59 9.12 -2.83
N PHE A 59 -4.79 8.36 -2.08
CA PHE A 59 -4.40 6.97 -2.35
C PHE A 59 -5.43 6.17 -3.17
N SER A 60 -5.07 5.78 -4.40
CA SER A 60 -5.94 5.09 -5.35
C SER A 60 -5.92 3.57 -5.13
N GLY A 61 -6.76 2.84 -5.87
CA GLY A 61 -6.91 1.39 -5.72
C GLY A 61 -5.66 0.59 -6.05
N GLU A 62 -4.81 1.16 -6.91
CA GLU A 62 -3.56 0.60 -7.43
C GLU A 62 -2.35 0.90 -6.56
N ASP A 63 -2.37 1.93 -5.70
CA ASP A 63 -1.16 2.42 -5.02
C ASP A 63 -0.53 1.36 -4.12
N LEU A 64 -1.33 0.74 -3.24
CA LEU A 64 -0.86 -0.31 -2.34
C LEU A 64 -0.32 -1.53 -3.12
N ILE A 65 -0.98 -1.88 -4.21
CA ILE A 65 -0.62 -3.04 -5.04
C ILE A 65 0.67 -2.74 -5.82
N SER A 66 0.88 -1.49 -6.23
CA SER A 66 2.10 -1.04 -6.90
C SER A 66 3.28 -1.00 -5.93
N ASN A 67 3.07 -0.51 -4.69
CA ASN A 67 4.06 -0.60 -3.62
C ASN A 67 4.43 -2.06 -3.32
N LEU A 68 3.44 -2.95 -3.28
CA LEU A 68 3.66 -4.38 -3.10
C LEU A 68 4.47 -4.98 -4.24
N LEU A 69 4.17 -4.63 -5.49
CA LEU A 69 4.94 -5.07 -6.65
C LEU A 69 6.40 -4.60 -6.57
N GLY A 70 6.62 -3.34 -6.20
CA GLY A 70 7.96 -2.79 -5.97
C GLY A 70 8.71 -3.47 -4.83
N PHE A 71 8.00 -3.85 -3.76
CA PHE A 71 8.59 -4.66 -2.69
C PHE A 71 9.07 -6.02 -3.20
N TYR A 72 8.22 -6.73 -3.94
CA TYR A 72 8.53 -8.04 -4.48
C TYR A 72 9.66 -8.01 -5.53
N SER A 73 9.74 -6.95 -6.35
CA SER A 73 10.82 -6.79 -7.33
C SER A 73 12.20 -6.67 -6.69
N VAL A 74 12.28 -6.13 -5.48
CA VAL A 74 13.53 -5.99 -4.72
C VAL A 74 13.82 -7.23 -3.88
N ILE A 75 12.82 -7.76 -3.17
CA ILE A 75 13.02 -8.82 -2.16
C ILE A 75 13.06 -10.22 -2.78
N GLU A 76 12.30 -10.46 -3.85
CA GLU A 76 12.34 -11.70 -4.61
C GLU A 76 12.47 -11.42 -6.13
N PRO A 77 13.64 -10.97 -6.59
CA PRO A 77 13.84 -10.54 -7.98
C PRO A 77 13.47 -11.63 -8.98
N ARG A 78 12.61 -11.28 -9.93
CA ARG A 78 12.19 -12.11 -11.07
C ARG A 78 11.64 -11.21 -12.17
N ASP A 79 11.37 -11.79 -13.33
CA ASP A 79 10.68 -11.08 -14.41
C ASP A 79 9.18 -10.94 -14.08
N TYR A 80 8.82 -9.90 -13.34
CA TYR A 80 7.43 -9.60 -13.01
C TYR A 80 6.60 -9.15 -14.22
N TRP A 81 7.24 -8.62 -15.28
CA TRP A 81 6.52 -8.15 -16.47
C TRP A 81 5.87 -9.31 -17.23
N SER A 82 6.59 -10.43 -17.39
CA SER A 82 6.01 -11.63 -18.00
C SER A 82 4.94 -12.30 -17.15
N LEU A 83 4.95 -12.09 -15.83
CA LEU A 83 3.93 -12.61 -14.90
C LEU A 83 2.64 -11.77 -14.91
N ILE A 84 2.78 -10.44 -14.89
CA ILE A 84 1.64 -9.51 -14.85
C ILE A 84 0.91 -9.46 -16.19
N LYS A 85 1.66 -9.59 -17.30
CA LYS A 85 1.14 -9.52 -18.67
C LYS A 85 0.29 -8.25 -18.90
N PRO A 86 0.94 -7.07 -18.97
CA PRO A 86 0.23 -5.82 -19.19
C PRO A 86 -0.66 -5.89 -20.42
N VAL A 87 -1.86 -5.34 -20.30
CA VAL A 87 -2.77 -5.21 -21.43
C VAL A 87 -2.29 -4.09 -22.38
N PRO A 88 -2.68 -4.13 -23.66
CA PRO A 88 -2.44 -3.02 -24.58
C PRO A 88 -3.06 -1.70 -24.07
N THR A 89 -2.47 -0.57 -24.46
CA THR A 89 -2.92 0.77 -24.06
C THR A 89 -4.38 1.01 -24.40
N GLU A 90 -4.84 0.53 -25.55
CA GLU A 90 -6.21 0.70 -26.04
C GLU A 90 -7.22 0.00 -25.11
N THR A 91 -6.85 -1.15 -24.56
CA THR A 91 -7.66 -1.87 -23.56
C THR A 91 -7.68 -1.12 -22.24
N ALA A 92 -6.53 -0.61 -21.78
CA ALA A 92 -6.46 0.17 -20.55
C ALA A 92 -7.32 1.46 -20.63
N LEU A 93 -7.25 2.18 -21.76
CA LEU A 93 -8.06 3.38 -22.00
C LEU A 93 -9.55 3.04 -22.05
N ARG A 94 -9.94 1.95 -22.73
CA ARG A 94 -11.33 1.51 -22.76
C ARG A 94 -11.90 1.21 -21.38
N ILE A 95 -11.12 0.51 -20.54
CA ILE A 95 -11.50 0.22 -19.15
C ILE A 95 -11.64 1.55 -18.38
N TRP A 96 -10.69 2.46 -18.54
CA TRP A 96 -10.74 3.78 -17.92
C TRP A 96 -11.98 4.59 -18.34
N ASP A 97 -12.29 4.63 -19.63
CA ASP A 97 -13.44 5.38 -20.16
C ASP A 97 -14.78 4.83 -19.66
N HIS A 98 -14.86 3.51 -19.44
CA HIS A 98 -16.07 2.85 -18.96
C HIS A 98 -16.26 3.00 -17.44
N TYR A 99 -15.22 2.71 -16.64
CA TYR A 99 -15.33 2.75 -15.17
C TYR A 99 -14.98 4.10 -14.57
N GLY A 100 -14.41 5.02 -15.34
CA GLY A 100 -13.97 6.33 -14.87
C GLY A 100 -12.70 6.27 -14.00
N PRO A 101 -12.34 7.40 -13.35
CA PRO A 101 -11.08 7.53 -12.63
C PRO A 101 -10.89 6.49 -11.53
N VAL A 102 -9.73 5.82 -11.51
CA VAL A 102 -9.39 4.79 -10.50
C VAL A 102 -9.36 5.34 -9.07
N GLY A 103 -9.16 6.65 -8.90
CA GLY A 103 -9.10 7.32 -7.60
C GLY A 103 -10.36 7.14 -6.74
N LYS A 104 -11.53 6.87 -7.34
CA LYS A 104 -12.76 6.57 -6.57
C LYS A 104 -12.74 5.18 -5.92
N TYR A 105 -11.89 4.27 -6.39
CA TYR A 105 -11.77 2.90 -5.91
C TYR A 105 -10.64 2.80 -4.88
N LYS A 106 -10.88 3.22 -3.64
CA LYS A 106 -9.87 3.12 -2.58
C LYS A 106 -9.53 1.67 -2.24
N ASN A 107 -8.27 1.38 -1.90
CA ASN A 107 -7.85 0.03 -1.51
C ASN A 107 -6.85 0.02 -0.35
N ARG A 108 -7.30 -0.50 0.79
CA ARG A 108 -6.50 -0.68 2.02
C ARG A 108 -6.09 -2.12 2.30
N GLU A 109 -6.40 -3.02 1.37
CA GLU A 109 -6.19 -4.45 1.53
C GLU A 109 -5.16 -4.93 0.52
N LEU A 110 -4.47 -6.02 0.85
CA LEU A 110 -3.64 -6.78 -0.09
C LEU A 110 -4.51 -7.59 -1.07
N ARG A 111 -5.52 -6.94 -1.66
CA ARG A 111 -6.50 -7.50 -2.59
C ARG A 111 -6.75 -6.49 -3.70
N PRO A 112 -6.18 -6.68 -4.91
CA PRO A 112 -6.34 -5.73 -5.99
C PRO A 112 -7.79 -5.60 -6.45
N TRP A 113 -8.16 -4.40 -6.88
CA TRP A 113 -9.34 -4.18 -7.71
C TRP A 113 -9.12 -4.76 -9.10
N ILE A 114 -10.10 -5.50 -9.58
CA ILE A 114 -10.17 -6.03 -10.93
C ILE A 114 -11.27 -5.26 -11.67
N PHE A 115 -10.91 -4.76 -12.84
CA PHE A 115 -11.80 -4.05 -13.74
C PHE A 115 -12.01 -4.94 -14.98
N PRO A 116 -13.17 -5.59 -15.10
CA PRO A 116 -13.49 -6.42 -16.26
C PRO A 116 -13.43 -5.63 -17.56
N ASP A 117 -13.09 -6.24 -18.68
CA ASP A 117 -13.14 -5.53 -19.96
C ASP A 117 -14.61 -5.31 -20.37
N PRO A 118 -15.06 -4.07 -20.59
CA PRO A 118 -16.44 -3.81 -21.00
C PRO A 118 -16.79 -4.37 -22.38
N GLN A 119 -15.81 -4.73 -23.23
CA GLN A 119 -16.08 -5.47 -24.47
C GLN A 119 -16.47 -6.93 -24.22
N GLU A 120 -15.88 -7.56 -23.21
CA GLU A 120 -16.17 -8.96 -22.86
C GLU A 120 -17.37 -9.07 -21.91
N SER A 121 -17.53 -8.11 -21.01
CA SER A 121 -18.58 -8.10 -19.99
C SER A 121 -19.09 -6.68 -19.72
N PRO A 122 -19.97 -6.14 -20.59
CA PRO A 122 -20.41 -4.75 -20.54
C PRO A 122 -21.10 -4.30 -19.24
N ASN A 123 -21.71 -5.25 -18.52
CA ASN A 123 -22.46 -4.99 -17.29
C ASN A 123 -21.70 -5.41 -16.03
N ALA A 124 -20.44 -5.84 -16.15
CA ALA A 124 -19.68 -6.30 -15.00
C ALA A 124 -19.21 -5.12 -14.16
N VAL A 125 -19.30 -5.28 -12.84
CA VAL A 125 -18.85 -4.28 -11.87
C VAL A 125 -17.44 -4.60 -11.39
N PRO A 126 -16.62 -3.59 -11.05
CA PRO A 126 -15.31 -3.83 -10.46
C PRO A 126 -15.43 -4.60 -9.15
N PHE A 127 -14.48 -5.50 -8.88
CA PHE A 127 -14.47 -6.33 -7.68
C PHE A 127 -13.05 -6.59 -7.16
N LYS A 128 -12.91 -6.98 -5.89
CA LYS A 128 -11.61 -7.32 -5.30
C LYS A 128 -11.28 -8.80 -5.48
N LYS A 129 -10.02 -9.10 -5.83
CA LYS A 129 -9.51 -10.47 -5.95
C LYS A 129 -8.33 -10.71 -5.00
N ASN A 130 -8.04 -11.97 -4.70
CA ASN A 130 -6.81 -12.33 -3.97
C ASN A 130 -5.58 -12.11 -4.87
N LEU A 131 -4.44 -11.86 -4.24
CA LEU A 131 -3.18 -11.70 -4.94
C LEU A 131 -2.81 -12.99 -5.69
N PRO A 132 -2.15 -12.85 -6.86
CA PRO A 132 -1.58 -14.01 -7.53
C PRO A 132 -0.47 -14.63 -6.67
N HIS A 133 -0.22 -15.92 -6.85
CA HIS A 133 0.72 -16.68 -6.03
C HIS A 133 2.12 -16.03 -5.96
N TYR A 134 2.61 -15.49 -7.08
CA TYR A 134 3.93 -14.85 -7.16
C TYR A 134 4.04 -13.52 -6.41
N MET A 135 2.93 -12.95 -5.92
CA MET A 135 2.89 -11.79 -5.02
C MET A 135 2.30 -12.14 -3.65
N ASN A 136 2.26 -13.43 -3.30
CA ASN A 136 1.71 -13.94 -2.05
C ASN A 136 2.62 -14.99 -1.38
N THR A 137 3.90 -15.04 -1.77
CA THR A 137 4.89 -15.97 -1.20
C THR A 137 5.36 -15.53 0.19
N ILE A 138 5.42 -14.22 0.44
CA ILE A 138 5.76 -13.64 1.74
C ILE A 138 4.46 -13.27 2.44
N GLN A 139 4.25 -13.84 3.63
CA GLN A 139 3.10 -13.51 4.47
C GLN A 139 3.46 -12.39 5.43
N PRO A 140 2.50 -11.51 5.78
CA PRO A 140 2.77 -10.50 6.77
C PRO A 140 3.15 -11.12 8.11
N PHE A 141 4.15 -10.52 8.76
CA PHE A 141 4.63 -10.97 10.06
C PHE A 141 3.51 -10.91 11.10
N ASN A 142 3.23 -12.07 11.71
CA ASN A 142 2.11 -12.30 12.64
C ASN A 142 2.56 -12.57 14.10
N SER A 143 3.85 -12.76 14.36
CA SER A 143 4.38 -13.02 15.69
C SER A 143 4.80 -11.73 16.38
N TYR A 144 3.90 -11.17 17.20
CA TYR A 144 4.22 -10.01 18.04
C TYR A 144 4.80 -10.42 19.38
N GLU A 145 5.63 -11.46 19.40
CA GLU A 145 6.48 -11.74 20.57
C GLU A 145 7.22 -10.45 20.93
N ARG A 146 7.14 -10.09 22.22
CA ARG A 146 7.32 -8.71 22.72
C ARG A 146 8.74 -8.15 22.52
N ASP A 147 9.65 -8.90 21.90
CA ASP A 147 11.05 -8.56 21.69
C ASP A 147 11.56 -8.73 20.24
N ILE A 148 10.75 -9.24 19.28
CA ILE A 148 11.22 -9.44 17.90
C ILE A 148 11.20 -8.13 17.10
N VAL A 149 10.07 -7.41 17.17
CA VAL A 149 9.90 -6.09 16.56
C VAL A 149 9.26 -5.15 17.57
N ILE A 150 9.95 -4.07 17.90
CA ILE A 150 9.42 -3.02 18.79
C ILE A 150 9.29 -1.75 17.97
N LYS A 151 8.06 -1.29 17.79
CA LYS A 151 7.80 0.01 17.18
C LYS A 151 8.04 1.11 18.23
N LEU A 152 8.87 2.08 17.88
CA LEU A 152 9.22 3.20 18.76
C LEU A 152 8.19 4.32 18.62
N ASN A 153 8.24 5.08 17.53
CA ASN A 153 7.37 6.23 17.29
C ASN A 153 6.95 6.34 15.81
N VAL A 154 5.88 7.10 15.55
CA VAL A 154 5.50 7.58 14.22
C VAL A 154 5.57 9.09 14.24
N THR A 155 6.37 9.65 13.33
CA THR A 155 6.36 11.08 13.06
C THR A 155 5.55 11.32 11.78
N ASP A 156 4.54 12.15 11.92
CA ASP A 156 3.75 12.69 10.83
C ASP A 156 4.08 14.19 10.76
N SER A 157 4.38 14.70 9.56
CA SER A 157 4.83 16.09 9.34
C SER A 157 3.88 17.19 9.88
N TRP A 158 2.68 16.85 10.36
CA TRP A 158 1.71 17.79 10.93
C TRP A 158 1.69 17.88 12.45
N TYR A 159 2.09 16.86 13.20
CA TYR A 159 1.97 16.87 14.67
C TYR A 159 3.05 16.02 15.34
N GLY A 160 3.58 16.55 16.45
CA GLY A 160 4.61 15.92 17.27
C GLY A 160 4.29 14.51 17.75
N ASP A 161 5.37 13.78 18.00
CA ASP A 161 5.55 12.43 18.55
C ASP A 161 4.31 11.80 19.20
N TRP A 162 3.66 10.85 18.50
CA TRP A 162 2.68 9.96 19.12
C TRP A 162 3.39 8.74 19.69
N GLY A 163 3.62 8.79 21.00
CA GLY A 163 4.28 7.74 21.77
C GLY A 163 3.64 6.35 21.68
N PHE A 164 4.44 5.37 22.12
CA PHE A 164 4.21 3.93 22.18
C PHE A 164 2.74 3.47 22.22
N ARG A 165 2.20 3.09 21.06
CA ARG A 165 1.07 2.14 20.99
C ARG A 165 1.57 0.81 20.45
N LYS A 166 1.35 -0.27 21.23
CA LYS A 166 1.41 -1.65 20.73
C LYS A 166 0.48 -1.74 19.52
N TRP A 167 1.01 -2.16 18.38
CA TRP A 167 0.27 -2.16 17.14
C TRP A 167 0.40 -3.52 16.46
N ASN A 168 -0.75 -4.15 16.19
CA ASN A 168 -0.89 -5.31 15.32
C ASN A 168 -1.75 -4.86 14.11
N PRO A 169 -1.18 -4.72 12.90
CA PRO A 169 -1.91 -4.35 11.67
C PRO A 169 -3.08 -5.26 11.32
N PHE A 170 -3.05 -6.49 11.82
CA PHE A 170 -3.92 -7.58 11.44
C PHE A 170 -4.78 -8.08 12.62
N ALA A 171 -4.71 -7.40 13.77
CA ALA A 171 -5.50 -7.74 14.96
C ALA A 171 -6.99 -7.44 14.79
N ASP A 172 -7.31 -6.42 14.01
CA ASP A 172 -8.69 -5.96 13.85
C ASP A 172 -9.23 -6.53 12.54
N LYS A 173 -9.65 -7.80 12.63
CA LYS A 173 -10.69 -8.35 11.75
C LYS A 173 -12.06 -8.04 12.33
#